data_AF-A0A2W0F791-F1
#
_entry.id   AF-A0A2W0F791-F1
#
_cell.length_a   1.000
_cell.length_b   1.000
_cell.length_c   1.000
_cell.angle_alpha   90.00
_cell.angle_beta   90.00
_cell.angle_gamma   90.00
#
_symmetry.space_group_name_H-M   'P 1'
#
loop_
_entity.id
_entity.type
_entity.pdbx_description
1 polymer ?
#
loop_
_entity_poly.entity_id
_entity_poly.type
_entity_poly.pdbx_seq_one_letter_code
_entity_poly.pdbx_strand_id
1 'polypeptide(L)'
;MNMDGAVMTHEQRMPDYSLMKVNKKAINKIVAQLNLDFSDYLKAKLGRLDHAINDTHANIFGVAVAVMPMLREANFKSFMIEFQRLSNEPDLSGDLRMKTLEGLKADYIKSVNADAGKIRGFALAVNAHLISLDDIDILGEGQSDSSILLGFDEDIVKALSDLDRRLEEVEVQCRILDDLISVIDDKNLIDHLLPWIPDGNFFKSFEISAPQAELVKKGLELLRKLLEQASEYIRYTEMVRARDGLRIKRAHYFEQKNEYQKLQADHEIRVDTLRQVKSIEGLKVDYLYEANTFLRNINNYASLFDLAPQTTIDNLKVITDAAVSLSKTLEPIASAWRT
;
A
#
# COMPACT_ATOMS: atom_id res chain seq x y z
N MET A 1 47.59 -25.38 10.44
CA MET A 1 46.54 -24.78 11.30
C MET A 1 45.77 -25.95 11.87
N ASN A 2 45.90 -26.19 13.18
CA ASN A 2 45.28 -27.32 13.86
C ASN A 2 43.76 -27.12 13.87
N MET A 3 43.02 -28.08 13.28
CA MET A 3 41.59 -28.20 13.52
C MET A 3 41.40 -28.94 14.85
N ASP A 4 41.54 -28.21 15.96
CA ASP A 4 41.03 -28.68 17.24
C ASP A 4 39.49 -28.60 17.20
N GLY A 5 38.88 -29.77 17.05
CA GLY A 5 37.98 -30.30 18.08
C GLY A 5 36.88 -29.38 18.63
N ALA A 6 36.09 -28.75 17.77
CA ALA A 6 34.69 -28.45 18.05
C ALA A 6 33.99 -28.23 16.72
N VAL A 7 33.39 -29.29 16.16
CA VAL A 7 32.27 -29.09 15.24
C VAL A 7 31.17 -28.50 16.10
N MET A 8 31.14 -27.18 16.21
CA MET A 8 29.99 -26.46 16.70
C MET A 8 28.85 -26.90 15.78
N THR A 9 28.03 -27.85 16.23
CA THR A 9 26.71 -28.09 15.65
C THR A 9 25.92 -26.82 15.89
N HIS A 10 26.14 -25.81 15.03
CA HIS A 10 25.23 -24.69 14.93
C HIS A 10 23.90 -25.31 14.57
N GLU A 11 22.99 -25.33 15.53
CA GLU A 11 21.62 -25.76 15.35
C GLU A 11 21.09 -25.00 14.13
N GLN A 12 20.99 -25.70 13.00
CA GLN A 12 20.60 -25.07 11.74
C GLN A 12 19.13 -24.70 11.88
N ARG A 13 18.86 -23.41 12.12
CA ARG A 13 17.50 -22.89 12.10
C ARG A 13 16.85 -23.26 10.77
N MET A 14 15.71 -23.92 10.86
CA MET A 14 14.89 -24.24 9.70
C MET A 14 14.18 -22.96 9.22
N PRO A 15 14.29 -22.61 7.92
CA PRO A 15 13.51 -21.51 7.37
C PRO A 15 12.02 -21.80 7.44
N ASP A 16 11.21 -20.77 7.68
CA ASP A 16 9.75 -20.88 7.57
C ASP A 16 9.29 -20.74 6.11
N TYR A 17 9.34 -21.86 5.38
CA TYR A 17 8.90 -21.91 3.99
C TYR A 17 7.40 -21.62 3.81
N SER A 18 6.58 -21.84 4.83
CA SER A 18 5.15 -21.54 4.77
C SER A 18 4.95 -20.03 4.81
N LEU A 19 5.63 -19.34 5.73
CA LEU A 19 5.64 -17.89 5.81
C LEU A 19 6.13 -17.26 4.51
N MET A 20 7.24 -17.74 3.93
CA MET A 20 7.73 -17.27 2.64
C MET A 20 6.67 -17.37 1.53
N LYS A 21 5.96 -18.51 1.45
CA LYS A 21 4.90 -18.72 0.46
C LYS A 21 3.70 -17.81 0.69
N VAL A 22 3.29 -17.64 1.94
CA VAL A 22 2.18 -16.78 2.35
C VAL A 22 2.51 -15.32 2.03
N ASN A 23 3.69 -14.85 2.41
CA ASN A 23 4.12 -13.48 2.18
C ASN A 23 4.23 -13.18 0.69
N LYS A 24 4.83 -14.07 -0.11
CA LYS A 24 4.82 -13.96 -1.57
C LYS A 24 3.39 -13.81 -2.11
N LYS A 25 2.47 -14.71 -1.72
CA LYS A 25 1.08 -14.65 -2.20
C LYS A 25 0.38 -13.35 -1.78
N ALA A 26 0.63 -12.88 -0.55
CA ALA A 26 0.08 -11.64 -0.04
C ALA A 26 0.62 -10.43 -0.82
N ILE A 27 1.93 -10.37 -1.08
CA ILE A 27 2.57 -9.33 -1.90
C ILE A 27 1.93 -9.31 -3.29
N ASN A 28 1.93 -10.43 -4.02
CA ASN A 28 1.38 -10.50 -5.37
C ASN A 28 -0.11 -10.10 -5.40
N LYS A 29 -0.88 -10.52 -4.39
CA LYS A 29 -2.30 -10.16 -4.27
C LYS A 29 -2.48 -8.66 -4.08
N ILE A 30 -1.73 -8.04 -3.17
CA ILE A 30 -1.82 -6.60 -2.93
C ILE A 30 -1.41 -5.85 -4.19
N VAL A 31 -0.26 -6.18 -4.80
CA VAL A 31 0.22 -5.55 -6.05
C VAL A 31 -0.83 -5.62 -7.16
N ALA A 32 -1.52 -6.75 -7.32
CA ALA A 32 -2.55 -6.91 -8.35
C ALA A 32 -3.86 -6.15 -8.06
N GLN A 33 -4.15 -5.83 -6.80
CA GLN A 33 -5.39 -5.17 -6.37
C GLN A 33 -5.26 -3.65 -6.26
N LEU A 34 -4.03 -3.15 -6.10
CA LEU A 34 -3.78 -1.72 -5.94
C LEU A 34 -4.10 -0.95 -7.23
N ASN A 35 -4.96 0.06 -7.11
CA ASN A 35 -5.10 1.07 -8.15
C ASN A 35 -4.06 2.18 -7.94
N LEU A 36 -3.15 2.33 -8.90
CA LEU A 36 -2.01 3.26 -8.84
C LEU A 36 -2.06 4.28 -9.98
N ASP A 37 -3.24 4.60 -10.51
CA ASP A 37 -3.41 5.59 -11.58
C ASP A 37 -2.87 6.99 -11.20
N PHE A 38 -2.69 7.25 -9.90
CA PHE A 38 -2.12 8.49 -9.38
C PHE A 38 -0.58 8.48 -9.30
N SER A 39 0.10 7.35 -9.51
CA SER A 39 1.56 7.22 -9.35
C SER A 39 2.18 6.14 -10.23
N ASP A 40 2.71 6.56 -11.39
CA ASP A 40 3.50 5.70 -12.28
C ASP A 40 4.78 5.16 -11.62
N TYR A 41 5.37 5.94 -10.70
CA TYR A 41 6.54 5.52 -9.93
C TYR A 41 6.24 4.28 -9.08
N LEU A 42 5.17 4.32 -8.29
CA LEU A 42 4.77 3.18 -7.45
C LEU A 42 4.38 1.98 -8.31
N LYS A 43 3.67 2.21 -9.41
CA LYS A 43 3.29 1.17 -10.37
C LYS A 43 4.51 0.44 -10.93
N ALA A 44 5.54 1.17 -11.35
CA ALA A 44 6.78 0.59 -11.86
C ALA A 44 7.56 -0.17 -10.76
N LYS A 45 7.66 0.39 -9.56
CA LYS A 45 8.35 -0.23 -8.42
C LYS A 45 7.68 -1.53 -7.96
N LEU A 46 6.36 -1.52 -7.82
CA LEU A 46 5.59 -2.71 -7.42
C LEU A 46 5.58 -3.77 -8.51
N GLY A 47 5.57 -3.39 -9.79
CA GLY A 47 5.77 -4.34 -10.90
C GLY A 47 7.15 -5.00 -10.85
N ARG A 48 8.21 -4.23 -10.58
CA ARG A 48 9.56 -4.78 -10.38
C ARG A 48 9.62 -5.71 -9.17
N LEU A 49 8.96 -5.36 -8.07
CA LEU A 49 8.87 -6.20 -6.88
C LEU A 49 8.19 -7.53 -7.18
N ASP A 50 7.03 -7.51 -7.85
CA ASP A 50 6.29 -8.72 -8.22
C ASP A 50 7.14 -9.66 -9.08
N HIS A 51 7.88 -9.13 -10.06
CA HIS A 51 8.83 -9.95 -10.82
C HIS A 51 9.96 -10.50 -9.94
N ALA A 52 10.63 -9.64 -9.17
CA ALA A 52 11.78 -10.04 -8.35
C ALA A 52 11.42 -11.08 -7.28
N ILE A 53 10.27 -10.96 -6.62
CA ILE A 53 9.83 -11.93 -5.61
C ILE A 53 9.48 -13.28 -6.25
N ASN A 54 8.84 -13.27 -7.44
CA ASN A 54 8.50 -14.48 -8.17
C ASN A 54 9.76 -15.22 -8.64
N ASP A 55 10.72 -14.49 -9.22
CA ASP A 55 11.99 -15.04 -9.70
C ASP A 55 12.83 -15.58 -8.54
N THR A 56 12.96 -14.82 -7.45
CA THR A 56 13.67 -15.25 -6.24
C THR A 56 13.06 -16.53 -5.68
N HIS A 57 11.74 -16.61 -5.60
CA HIS A 57 11.03 -17.79 -5.11
C HIS A 57 11.26 -19.01 -6.00
N ALA A 58 11.14 -18.85 -7.33
CA ALA A 58 11.37 -19.92 -8.28
C ALA A 58 12.83 -20.41 -8.23
N ASN A 59 13.79 -19.49 -8.10
CA ASN A 59 15.20 -19.84 -8.01
C ASN A 59 15.53 -20.59 -6.71
N ILE A 60 15.02 -20.16 -5.55
CA ILE A 60 15.20 -20.87 -4.27
C ILE A 60 14.66 -22.31 -4.38
N PHE A 61 13.47 -22.47 -4.97
CA PHE A 61 12.91 -23.80 -5.20
C PHE A 61 13.78 -24.65 -6.12
N GLY A 62 14.19 -24.09 -7.26
CA GLY A 62 15.03 -24.76 -8.25
C GLY A 62 16.36 -25.21 -7.66
N VAL A 63 17.00 -24.35 -6.86
CA VAL A 63 18.24 -24.67 -6.14
C VAL A 63 18.02 -25.79 -5.14
N ALA A 64 16.96 -25.74 -4.33
CA ALA A 64 16.71 -26.83 -3.37
C ALA A 64 16.54 -28.18 -4.08
N VAL A 65 15.79 -28.21 -5.19
CA VAL A 65 15.61 -29.41 -6.01
C VAL A 65 16.92 -29.89 -6.65
N ALA A 66 17.77 -28.97 -7.11
CA ALA A 66 19.06 -29.30 -7.73
C ALA A 66 20.12 -29.77 -6.72
N VAL A 67 20.11 -29.19 -5.51
CA VAL A 67 21.09 -29.49 -4.45
C VAL A 67 20.76 -30.80 -3.75
N MET A 68 19.48 -31.11 -3.48
CA MET A 68 19.07 -32.34 -2.77
C MET A 68 19.74 -33.64 -3.31
N PRO A 69 19.80 -33.90 -4.63
CA PRO A 69 20.50 -35.05 -5.19
C PRO A 69 22.00 -35.13 -4.88
N MET A 70 22.66 -33.99 -4.61
CA MET A 70 24.09 -33.89 -4.36
C MET A 70 24.43 -34.15 -2.88
N LEU A 71 23.44 -34.09 -1.99
CA LEU A 71 23.60 -34.25 -0.53
C LEU A 71 23.47 -35.71 -0.04
N ARG A 72 23.48 -36.69 -0.95
CA ARG A 72 23.06 -38.07 -0.63
C ARG A 72 24.05 -38.81 0.26
N GLU A 73 23.60 -39.18 1.46
CA GLU A 73 24.23 -40.15 2.36
C GLU A 73 24.50 -41.51 1.67
N ALA A 74 23.66 -41.90 0.72
CA ALA A 74 23.80 -43.14 -0.03
C ALA A 74 25.17 -43.24 -0.74
N ASN A 75 25.69 -42.13 -1.29
CA ASN A 75 26.98 -42.12 -1.96
C ASN A 75 28.13 -42.38 -0.97
N PHE A 76 28.05 -41.80 0.24
CA PHE A 76 29.03 -42.07 1.30
C PHE A 76 28.92 -43.51 1.82
N LYS A 77 27.70 -44.04 2.00
CA LYS A 77 27.48 -45.44 2.39
C LYS A 77 28.07 -46.42 1.37
N SER A 78 27.84 -46.20 0.08
CA SER A 78 28.43 -47.01 -0.99
C SER A 78 29.95 -46.92 -1.01
N PHE A 79 30.51 -45.71 -0.83
CA PHE A 79 31.96 -45.52 -0.67
C PHE A 79 32.51 -46.31 0.53
N MET A 80 31.86 -46.23 1.69
CA MET A 80 32.31 -46.94 2.91
C MET A 80 32.23 -48.46 2.77
N ILE A 81 31.21 -49.00 2.11
CA ILE A 81 31.10 -50.44 1.81
C ILE A 81 32.29 -50.90 0.96
N GLU A 82 32.58 -50.17 -0.11
CA GLU A 82 33.69 -50.52 -1.03
C GLU A 82 35.05 -50.34 -0.35
N PHE A 83 35.21 -49.28 0.46
CA PHE A 83 36.41 -49.04 1.25
C PHE A 83 36.68 -50.19 2.25
N GLN A 84 35.64 -50.66 2.94
CA GLN A 84 35.74 -51.79 3.87
C GLN A 84 36.02 -53.12 3.15
N ARG A 85 35.39 -53.36 1.98
CA ARG A 85 35.63 -54.55 1.15
C ARG A 85 37.10 -54.64 0.75
N LEU A 86 37.65 -53.56 0.17
CA LEU A 86 39.05 -53.49 -0.27
C LEU A 86 40.04 -53.56 0.90
N SER A 87 39.67 -53.04 2.07
CA SER A 87 40.52 -53.12 3.28
C SER A 87 40.70 -54.56 3.77
N ASN A 88 39.68 -55.41 3.57
CA ASN A 88 39.63 -56.79 4.05
C ASN A 88 39.93 -57.85 2.97
N GLU A 89 40.28 -57.43 1.74
CA GLU A 89 40.54 -58.34 0.62
C GLU A 89 41.83 -59.15 0.87
N PRO A 90 41.76 -60.49 0.98
CA PRO A 90 42.90 -61.32 1.37
C PRO A 90 43.98 -61.40 0.30
N ASP A 91 43.62 -61.27 -0.98
CA ASP A 91 44.52 -61.45 -2.12
C ASP A 91 45.31 -60.17 -2.50
N LEU A 92 45.02 -59.04 -1.85
CA LEU A 92 45.68 -57.76 -2.09
C LEU A 92 46.93 -57.61 -1.21
N SER A 93 48.11 -57.54 -1.83
CA SER A 93 49.37 -57.19 -1.15
C SER A 93 49.26 -55.84 -0.42
N GLY A 94 49.98 -55.68 0.69
CA GLY A 94 49.86 -54.50 1.57
C GLY A 94 50.04 -53.15 0.85
N ASP A 95 51.06 -53.04 0.00
CA ASP A 95 51.34 -51.82 -0.77
C ASP A 95 50.27 -51.53 -1.83
N LEU A 96 49.79 -52.57 -2.52
CA LEU A 96 48.75 -52.43 -3.53
C LEU A 96 47.40 -52.06 -2.89
N ARG A 97 47.10 -52.63 -1.73
CA ARG A 97 45.91 -52.31 -0.93
C ARG A 97 45.92 -50.85 -0.52
N MET A 98 47.03 -50.37 0.03
CA MET A 98 47.19 -48.98 0.46
C MET A 98 46.97 -48.00 -0.70
N LYS A 99 47.64 -48.21 -1.83
CA LYS A 99 47.48 -47.37 -3.03
C LYS A 99 46.05 -47.38 -3.57
N THR A 100 45.38 -48.53 -3.55
CA THR A 100 44.00 -48.65 -4.04
C THR A 100 43.02 -47.89 -3.14
N LEU A 101 43.16 -48.01 -1.81
CA LEU A 101 42.33 -47.28 -0.85
C LEU A 101 42.57 -45.76 -0.91
N GLU A 102 43.81 -45.33 -1.07
CA GLU A 102 44.15 -43.92 -1.27
C GLU A 102 43.55 -43.37 -2.58
N GLY A 103 43.62 -44.15 -3.66
CA GLY A 103 43.00 -43.80 -4.94
C GLY A 103 41.48 -43.65 -4.84
N LEU A 104 40.80 -44.64 -4.25
CA LEU A 104 39.35 -44.60 -4.03
C LEU A 104 38.92 -43.38 -3.18
N LYS A 105 39.68 -43.09 -2.12
CA LYS A 105 39.43 -41.92 -1.26
C LYS A 105 39.64 -40.61 -2.04
N ALA A 106 40.71 -40.51 -2.83
CA ALA A 106 40.99 -39.34 -3.64
C ALA A 106 39.90 -39.09 -4.68
N ASP A 107 39.39 -40.15 -5.32
CA ASP A 107 38.28 -40.06 -6.28
C ASP A 107 36.98 -39.61 -5.61
N TYR A 108 36.66 -40.17 -4.44
CA TYR A 108 35.51 -39.73 -3.67
C TYR A 108 35.61 -38.25 -3.26
N ILE A 109 36.76 -37.84 -2.72
CA ILE A 109 37.03 -36.43 -2.36
C ILE A 109 36.87 -35.52 -3.59
N LYS A 110 37.39 -35.92 -4.75
CA LYS A 110 37.27 -35.17 -6.00
C LYS A 110 35.81 -35.01 -6.42
N SER A 111 35.01 -36.08 -6.34
CA SER A 111 33.58 -36.04 -6.64
C SER A 111 32.83 -35.08 -5.69
N VAL A 112 33.09 -35.20 -4.39
CA VAL A 112 32.46 -34.38 -3.36
C VAL A 112 32.81 -32.90 -3.52
N ASN A 113 34.08 -32.57 -3.77
CA ASN A 113 34.50 -31.20 -4.04
C ASN A 113 33.87 -30.64 -5.33
N ALA A 114 33.67 -31.46 -6.37
CA ALA A 114 33.00 -31.04 -7.59
C ALA A 114 31.53 -30.67 -7.35
N ASP A 115 30.81 -31.46 -6.56
CA ASP A 115 29.42 -31.16 -6.18
C ASP A 115 29.35 -29.93 -5.27
N ALA A 116 30.27 -29.76 -4.33
CA ALA A 116 30.37 -28.55 -3.52
C ALA A 116 30.60 -27.28 -4.36
N GLY A 117 31.43 -27.37 -5.40
CA GLY A 117 31.62 -26.28 -6.36
C GLY A 117 30.31 -25.86 -7.05
N LYS A 118 29.47 -26.82 -7.43
CA LYS A 118 28.13 -26.54 -8.00
C LYS A 118 27.22 -25.90 -6.97
N ILE A 119 27.20 -26.42 -5.73
CA ILE A 119 26.38 -25.89 -4.63
C ILE A 119 26.75 -24.43 -4.33
N ARG A 120 28.05 -24.08 -4.32
CA ARG A 120 28.50 -22.68 -4.22
C ARG A 120 27.97 -21.82 -5.36
N GLY A 121 28.02 -22.32 -6.59
CA GLY A 121 27.45 -21.63 -7.76
C GLY A 121 25.96 -21.33 -7.59
N PHE A 122 25.19 -22.30 -7.09
CA PHE A 122 23.77 -22.09 -6.78
C PHE A 122 23.53 -21.08 -5.64
N ALA A 123 24.33 -21.14 -4.58
CA ALA A 123 24.24 -20.19 -3.47
C ALA A 123 24.51 -18.75 -3.93
N LEU A 124 25.51 -18.55 -4.79
CA LEU A 124 25.79 -17.25 -5.40
C LEU A 124 24.63 -16.73 -6.25
N ALA A 125 23.99 -17.61 -7.04
CA ALA A 125 22.82 -17.23 -7.81
C ALA A 125 21.65 -16.80 -6.91
N VAL A 126 21.36 -17.54 -5.84
CA VAL A 126 20.33 -17.16 -4.84
C VAL A 126 20.67 -15.82 -4.20
N ASN A 127 21.92 -15.61 -3.81
CA ASN A 127 22.36 -14.35 -3.21
C ASN A 127 22.13 -13.16 -4.15
N ALA A 128 22.42 -13.30 -5.44
CA ALA A 128 22.18 -12.24 -6.42
C ALA A 128 20.69 -11.87 -6.53
N HIS A 129 19.79 -12.87 -6.51
CA HIS A 129 18.35 -12.62 -6.51
C HIS A 129 17.89 -11.95 -5.21
N LEU A 130 18.44 -12.34 -4.05
CA LEU A 130 18.10 -11.72 -2.77
C LEU A 130 18.55 -10.26 -2.70
N ILE A 131 19.76 -9.95 -3.15
CA ILE A 131 20.24 -8.57 -3.25
C ILE A 131 19.32 -7.76 -4.16
N SER A 132 18.99 -8.27 -5.36
CA SER A 132 18.08 -7.58 -6.27
C SER A 132 16.68 -7.35 -5.70
N LEU A 133 16.21 -8.22 -4.80
CA LEU A 133 14.92 -8.07 -4.13
C LEU A 133 15.00 -7.05 -2.97
N ASP A 134 16.09 -7.08 -2.21
CA ASP A 134 16.36 -6.17 -1.08
C ASP A 134 16.55 -4.71 -1.56
N ASP A 135 17.25 -4.52 -2.67
CA ASP A 135 17.51 -3.21 -3.31
C ASP A 135 16.22 -2.48 -3.77
N ILE A 136 15.09 -3.19 -3.84
CA ILE A 136 13.81 -2.57 -4.20
C ILE A 136 13.22 -1.89 -2.98
N ASP A 137 13.60 -0.63 -2.78
CA ASP A 137 12.88 0.28 -1.90
C ASP A 137 11.62 0.79 -2.62
N ILE A 138 10.46 0.46 -2.04
CA ILE A 138 9.13 0.77 -2.57
C ILE A 138 8.72 2.19 -2.22
N LEU A 139 9.02 2.66 -1.00
CA LEU A 139 8.58 3.97 -0.50
C LEU A 139 9.65 5.06 -0.65
N GLY A 140 10.93 4.71 -0.85
CA GLY A 140 11.99 5.70 -1.06
C GLY A 140 12.33 6.51 0.21
N GLU A 141 13.52 7.12 0.21
CA GLU A 141 13.89 8.09 1.25
C GLU A 141 12.96 9.32 1.19
N GLY A 142 12.17 9.54 2.25
CA GLY A 142 11.32 10.72 2.41
C GLY A 142 9.82 10.54 2.13
N GLN A 143 9.35 9.41 1.57
CA GLN A 143 7.89 9.09 1.56
C GLN A 143 7.48 8.11 2.65
N SER A 144 8.43 7.63 3.45
CA SER A 144 8.16 6.98 4.74
C SER A 144 7.54 7.94 5.76
N ASP A 145 7.75 9.24 5.56
CA ASP A 145 7.22 10.28 6.42
C ASP A 145 5.74 10.52 6.09
N SER A 146 4.94 10.31 7.13
CA SER A 146 3.52 10.67 7.25
C SER A 146 3.16 12.11 6.85
N SER A 147 4.12 12.94 6.46
CA SER A 147 3.91 14.34 6.07
C SER A 147 3.11 14.48 4.77
N ILE A 148 3.27 13.57 3.81
CA ILE A 148 2.43 13.52 2.59
C ILE A 148 0.99 13.10 2.93
N LEU A 149 0.78 12.36 4.03
CA LEU A 149 -0.53 11.89 4.48
C LEU A 149 -1.25 12.89 5.41
N LEU A 150 -0.53 13.75 6.12
CA LEU A 150 -1.09 14.60 7.18
C LEU A 150 -1.35 16.04 6.77
N GLY A 151 -0.58 16.60 5.82
CA GLY A 151 -0.71 18.02 5.45
C GLY A 151 -1.97 18.35 4.64
N PHE A 152 -2.49 17.41 3.86
CA PHE A 152 -3.63 17.64 2.96
C PHE A 152 -4.99 17.57 3.68
N ASP A 153 -5.09 16.82 4.78
CA ASP A 153 -6.37 16.64 5.50
C ASP A 153 -6.78 17.90 6.27
N GLU A 154 -5.83 18.64 6.85
CA GLU A 154 -6.17 19.81 7.67
C GLU A 154 -6.84 20.93 6.85
N ASP A 155 -6.36 21.19 5.63
CA ASP A 155 -6.85 22.28 4.81
C ASP A 155 -8.23 21.95 4.20
N ILE A 156 -8.44 20.71 3.77
CA ILE A 156 -9.75 20.25 3.27
C ILE A 156 -10.78 20.25 4.40
N VAL A 157 -10.42 19.77 5.59
CA VAL A 157 -11.32 19.77 6.76
C VAL A 157 -11.67 21.19 7.18
N LYS A 158 -10.71 22.11 7.22
CA LYS A 158 -10.97 23.54 7.51
C LYS A 158 -11.88 24.16 6.45
N ALA A 159 -11.64 23.91 5.17
CA ALA A 159 -12.46 24.44 4.08
C ALA A 159 -13.90 23.91 4.13
N LEU A 160 -14.09 22.61 4.37
CA LEU A 160 -15.42 22.01 4.53
C LEU A 160 -16.16 22.59 5.74
N SER A 161 -15.47 22.75 6.88
CA SER A 161 -16.07 23.36 8.08
C SER A 161 -16.48 24.82 7.86
N ASP A 162 -15.67 25.62 7.16
CA ASP A 162 -16.03 27.00 6.83
C ASP A 162 -17.20 27.05 5.83
N LEU A 163 -17.23 26.14 4.85
CA LEU A 163 -18.36 26.03 3.91
C LEU A 163 -19.65 25.62 4.61
N ASP A 164 -19.61 24.70 5.58
CA ASP A 164 -20.77 24.30 6.39
C ASP A 164 -21.33 25.49 7.16
N ARG A 165 -20.46 26.26 7.84
CA ARG A 165 -20.87 27.48 8.54
C ARG A 165 -21.50 28.50 7.59
N ARG A 166 -20.88 28.75 6.43
CA ARG A 166 -21.41 29.71 5.44
C ARG A 166 -22.74 29.26 4.83
N LEU A 167 -22.93 27.96 4.63
CA LEU A 167 -24.20 27.40 4.16
C LEU A 167 -25.30 27.59 5.20
N GLU A 168 -25.02 27.30 6.48
CA GLU A 168 -25.98 27.50 7.57
C GLU A 168 -26.39 28.98 7.69
N GLU A 169 -25.43 29.91 7.62
CA GLU A 169 -25.70 31.35 7.62
C GLU A 169 -26.61 31.78 6.45
N VAL A 170 -26.30 31.32 5.23
CA VAL A 170 -27.11 31.65 4.04
C VAL A 170 -28.49 31.01 4.10
N GLU A 171 -28.62 29.79 4.63
CA GLU A 171 -29.91 29.13 4.81
C GLU A 171 -30.83 29.89 5.77
N VAL A 172 -30.29 30.34 6.90
CA VAL A 172 -31.04 31.16 7.86
C VAL A 172 -31.49 32.47 7.19
N GLN A 173 -30.60 33.15 6.46
CA GLN A 173 -30.95 34.36 5.73
C GLN A 173 -32.03 34.12 4.66
N CYS A 174 -31.96 33.00 3.94
CA CYS A 174 -33.01 32.61 2.98
C CYS A 174 -34.35 32.39 3.67
N ARG A 175 -34.38 31.65 4.79
CA ARG A 175 -35.61 31.38 5.55
C ARG A 175 -36.25 32.67 6.06
N ILE A 176 -35.46 33.59 6.61
CA ILE A 176 -35.95 34.90 7.07
C ILE A 176 -36.58 35.69 5.92
N LEU A 177 -35.95 35.72 4.74
CA LEU A 177 -36.51 36.42 3.57
C LEU A 177 -37.75 35.72 3.01
N ASP A 178 -37.76 34.38 2.96
CA ASP A 178 -38.91 33.61 2.52
C ASP A 178 -40.12 33.84 3.47
N ASP A 179 -39.91 33.80 4.78
CA ASP A 179 -40.94 34.07 5.80
C ASP A 179 -41.45 35.52 5.71
N LEU A 180 -40.55 36.49 5.55
CA LEU A 180 -40.92 37.91 5.42
C LEU A 180 -41.73 38.18 4.15
N ILE A 181 -41.32 37.61 3.01
CA ILE A 181 -42.05 37.71 1.74
C ILE A 181 -43.43 37.04 1.89
N SER A 182 -43.50 35.86 2.50
CA SER A 182 -44.77 35.17 2.76
C SER A 182 -45.72 36.00 3.62
N VAL A 183 -45.23 36.66 4.68
CA VAL A 183 -46.06 37.52 5.54
C VAL A 183 -46.55 38.75 4.78
N ILE A 184 -45.71 39.36 3.93
CA ILE A 184 -46.10 40.51 3.10
C ILE A 184 -47.20 40.10 2.11
N ASP A 185 -47.02 38.96 1.44
CA ASP A 185 -47.96 38.40 0.47
C ASP A 185 -49.29 38.01 1.16
N ASP A 186 -49.23 37.32 2.31
CA ASP A 186 -50.41 36.84 3.07
C ASP A 186 -51.22 37.97 3.71
N LYS A 187 -50.54 39.04 4.17
CA LYS A 187 -51.20 40.18 4.84
C LYS A 187 -51.65 41.26 3.88
N ASN A 188 -51.33 41.14 2.59
CA ASN A 188 -51.60 42.12 1.56
C ASN A 188 -51.37 43.55 2.09
N LEU A 189 -50.20 43.81 2.71
CA LEU A 189 -49.94 45.03 3.50
C LEU A 189 -50.20 46.33 2.73
N ILE A 190 -50.16 46.27 1.40
CA ILE A 190 -50.55 47.33 0.47
C ILE A 190 -52.03 47.76 0.67
N ASP A 191 -52.94 46.80 0.89
CA ASP A 191 -54.36 47.07 1.16
C ASP A 191 -54.59 47.77 2.51
N HIS A 192 -53.65 47.67 3.46
CA HIS A 192 -53.74 48.30 4.77
C HIS A 192 -53.26 49.76 4.80
N LEU A 193 -52.46 50.20 3.81
CA LEU A 193 -52.00 51.59 3.68
C LEU A 193 -52.95 52.47 2.85
N LEU A 194 -53.69 51.85 1.93
CA LEU A 194 -54.74 52.43 1.09
C LEU A 194 -55.80 53.29 1.83
N PRO A 195 -56.26 52.94 3.06
CA PRO A 195 -57.25 53.72 3.81
C PRO A 195 -56.72 55.02 4.44
N TRP A 196 -55.40 55.20 4.57
CA TRP A 196 -54.79 56.38 5.19
C TRP A 196 -54.57 57.53 4.22
N ILE A 197 -54.77 57.29 2.91
CA ILE A 197 -54.74 58.32 1.88
C ILE A 197 -56.16 58.89 1.78
N PRO A 198 -56.37 60.19 2.06
CA PRO A 198 -57.70 60.80 2.02
C PRO A 198 -58.38 60.53 0.68
N ASP A 199 -59.60 59.98 0.74
CA ASP A 199 -60.40 59.73 -0.45
C ASP A 199 -60.93 61.06 -1.03
N GLY A 200 -61.54 61.00 -2.21
CA GLY A 200 -62.13 62.19 -2.84
C GLY A 200 -63.22 62.88 -2.01
N ASN A 201 -63.67 62.29 -0.89
CA ASN A 201 -64.64 62.87 0.03
C ASN A 201 -63.99 63.68 1.16
N PHE A 202 -62.70 63.51 1.43
CA PHE A 202 -61.96 64.23 2.48
C PHE A 202 -62.00 65.75 2.33
N PHE A 203 -62.08 66.26 1.09
CA PHE A 203 -62.09 67.71 0.81
C PHE A 203 -63.49 68.33 0.84
N LYS A 204 -64.56 67.55 1.03
CA LYS A 204 -65.94 68.08 1.10
C LYS A 204 -66.15 69.02 2.30
N SER A 205 -65.30 68.94 3.33
CA SER A 205 -65.36 69.75 4.55
C SER A 205 -64.52 71.03 4.51
N PHE A 206 -63.76 71.28 3.43
CA PHE A 206 -62.93 72.48 3.30
C PHE A 206 -63.56 73.47 2.31
N GLU A 207 -63.71 74.74 2.70
CA GLU A 207 -64.12 75.83 1.81
C GLU A 207 -62.98 76.20 0.84
N ILE A 208 -62.76 75.36 -0.17
CA ILE A 208 -61.79 75.61 -1.25
C ILE A 208 -62.57 75.95 -2.52
N SER A 209 -62.12 76.95 -3.27
CA SER A 209 -62.74 77.33 -4.55
C SER A 209 -62.73 76.16 -5.55
N ALA A 210 -63.85 75.95 -6.26
CA ALA A 210 -64.10 74.75 -7.08
C ALA A 210 -62.98 74.33 -8.06
N PRO A 211 -62.25 75.23 -8.75
CA PRO A 211 -61.18 74.85 -9.65
C PRO A 211 -59.93 74.30 -8.94
N GLN A 212 -59.61 74.84 -7.76
CA GLN A 212 -58.45 74.44 -6.97
C GLN A 212 -58.72 73.10 -6.26
N ALA A 213 -59.95 72.88 -5.81
CA ALA A 213 -60.38 71.61 -5.23
C ALA A 213 -60.30 70.43 -6.22
N GLU A 214 -60.70 70.64 -7.49
CA GLU A 214 -60.57 69.64 -8.57
C GLU A 214 -59.11 69.28 -8.89
N LEU A 215 -58.21 70.27 -8.85
CA LEU A 215 -56.78 70.10 -9.12
C LEU A 215 -56.09 69.31 -8.00
N VAL A 216 -56.43 69.62 -6.75
CA VAL A 216 -55.97 68.87 -5.55
C VAL A 216 -56.49 67.43 -5.59
N LYS A 217 -57.75 67.22 -5.96
CA LYS A 217 -58.34 65.89 -6.11
C LYS A 217 -57.62 65.03 -7.16
N LYS A 218 -57.37 65.58 -8.36
CA LYS A 218 -56.60 64.88 -9.41
C LYS A 218 -55.14 64.62 -9.00
N GLY A 219 -54.52 65.58 -8.31
CA GLY A 219 -53.16 65.43 -7.78
C GLY A 219 -53.06 64.32 -6.74
N LEU A 220 -54.07 64.18 -5.87
CA LEU A 220 -54.14 63.11 -4.87
C LEU A 220 -54.49 61.75 -5.46
N GLU A 221 -55.37 61.67 -6.46
CA GLU A 221 -55.61 60.43 -7.21
C GLU A 221 -54.35 59.94 -7.94
N LEU A 222 -53.56 60.87 -8.52
CA LEU A 222 -52.28 60.56 -9.14
C LEU A 222 -51.24 60.14 -8.10
N LEU A 223 -51.14 60.86 -6.98
CA LEU A 223 -50.25 60.53 -5.86
C LEU A 223 -50.60 59.17 -5.26
N ARG A 224 -51.89 58.84 -5.13
CA ARG A 224 -52.38 57.54 -4.68
C ARG A 224 -51.93 56.41 -5.62
N LYS A 225 -52.12 56.58 -6.93
CA LYS A 225 -51.63 55.63 -7.94
C LYS A 225 -50.10 55.49 -7.92
N LEU A 226 -49.37 56.58 -7.74
CA LEU A 226 -47.90 56.56 -7.70
C LEU A 226 -47.38 55.92 -6.40
N LEU A 227 -48.02 56.17 -5.25
CA LEU A 227 -47.66 55.58 -3.96
C LEU A 227 -48.03 54.10 -3.87
N GLU A 228 -49.17 53.69 -4.44
CA GLU A 228 -49.55 52.27 -4.66
C GLU A 228 -48.47 51.52 -5.46
N GLN A 229 -47.72 52.21 -6.32
CA GLN A 229 -46.73 51.59 -7.21
C GLN A 229 -45.27 51.73 -6.77
N ALA A 230 -44.89 52.75 -5.99
CA ALA A 230 -43.47 53.16 -5.90
C ALA A 230 -42.73 52.78 -4.60
N SER A 231 -43.37 52.79 -3.42
CA SER A 231 -42.62 52.72 -2.15
C SER A 231 -42.29 51.29 -1.71
N GLU A 232 -43.28 50.40 -1.77
CA GLU A 232 -43.12 48.99 -1.35
C GLU A 232 -42.78 48.07 -2.51
N TYR A 233 -43.18 48.38 -3.75
CA TYR A 233 -42.79 47.59 -4.93
C TYR A 233 -41.28 47.65 -5.18
N ILE A 234 -40.64 48.80 -4.95
CA ILE A 234 -39.17 48.94 -5.03
C ILE A 234 -38.50 48.13 -3.92
N ARG A 235 -39.01 48.19 -2.68
CA ARG A 235 -38.45 47.42 -1.54
C ARG A 235 -38.70 45.90 -1.66
N TYR A 236 -39.85 45.48 -2.18
CA TYR A 236 -40.21 44.09 -2.40
C TYR A 236 -39.42 43.47 -3.55
N THR A 237 -39.28 44.18 -4.67
CA THR A 237 -38.41 43.72 -5.79
C THR A 237 -36.95 43.65 -5.36
N GLU A 238 -36.47 44.56 -4.51
CA GLU A 238 -35.15 44.47 -3.87
C GLU A 238 -35.03 43.26 -2.93
N MET A 239 -36.04 42.96 -2.11
CA MET A 239 -36.07 41.77 -1.25
C MET A 239 -36.07 40.46 -2.05
N VAL A 240 -36.87 40.37 -3.12
CA VAL A 240 -36.88 39.22 -4.03
C VAL A 240 -35.52 39.06 -4.71
N ARG A 241 -34.91 40.15 -5.20
CA ARG A 241 -33.54 40.12 -5.75
C ARG A 241 -32.50 39.67 -4.71
N ALA A 242 -32.62 40.13 -3.46
CA ALA A 242 -31.73 39.72 -2.38
C ALA A 242 -31.87 38.22 -2.07
N ARG A 243 -33.09 37.71 -2.00
CA ARG A 243 -33.39 36.28 -1.84
C ARG A 243 -32.80 35.46 -2.98
N ASP A 244 -33.04 35.87 -4.23
CA ASP A 244 -32.52 35.14 -5.39
C ASP A 244 -30.99 35.18 -5.44
N GLY A 245 -30.37 36.31 -5.03
CA GLY A 245 -28.93 36.42 -4.84
C GLY A 245 -28.38 35.48 -3.75
N LEU A 246 -29.10 35.32 -2.63
CA LEU A 246 -28.74 34.35 -1.59
C LEU A 246 -28.91 32.90 -2.07
N ARG A 247 -29.95 32.60 -2.86
CA ARG A 247 -30.13 31.27 -3.46
C ARG A 247 -28.99 30.92 -4.42
N ILE A 248 -28.52 31.88 -5.22
CA ILE A 248 -27.33 31.71 -6.07
C ILE A 248 -26.09 31.46 -5.21
N LYS A 249 -25.86 32.25 -4.15
CA LYS A 249 -24.74 32.03 -3.22
C LYS A 249 -24.80 30.66 -2.54
N ARG A 250 -26.00 30.22 -2.12
CA ARG A 250 -26.23 28.90 -1.53
C ARG A 250 -25.85 27.80 -2.52
N ALA A 251 -26.31 27.91 -3.77
CA ALA A 251 -25.98 26.95 -4.82
C ALA A 251 -24.46 26.88 -5.05
N HIS A 252 -23.79 28.03 -5.10
CA HIS A 252 -22.34 28.10 -5.25
C HIS A 252 -21.57 27.44 -4.10
N TYR A 253 -21.93 27.74 -2.84
CA TYR A 253 -21.29 27.09 -1.68
C TYR A 253 -21.56 25.58 -1.62
N PHE A 254 -22.76 25.16 -2.04
CA PHE A 254 -23.08 23.74 -2.13
C PHE A 254 -22.24 23.02 -3.20
N GLU A 255 -22.03 23.65 -4.35
CA GLU A 255 -21.16 23.14 -5.41
C GLU A 255 -19.70 23.02 -4.94
N GLN A 256 -19.15 24.07 -4.32
CA GLN A 256 -17.81 24.04 -3.73
C GLN A 256 -17.67 22.94 -2.67
N LYS A 257 -18.68 22.79 -1.79
CA LYS A 257 -18.68 21.72 -0.79
C LYS A 257 -18.62 20.34 -1.44
N ASN A 258 -19.39 20.11 -2.51
CA ASN A 258 -19.35 18.84 -3.25
C ASN A 258 -17.98 18.58 -3.89
N GLU A 259 -17.29 19.61 -4.39
CA GLU A 259 -15.93 19.47 -4.93
C GLU A 259 -14.93 19.08 -3.84
N TYR A 260 -14.94 19.77 -2.69
CA TYR A 260 -14.07 19.44 -1.56
C TYR A 260 -14.36 18.05 -0.99
N GLN A 261 -15.62 17.61 -0.95
CA GLN A 261 -15.98 16.25 -0.55
C GLN A 261 -15.45 15.18 -1.51
N LYS A 262 -15.48 15.45 -2.82
CA LYS A 262 -14.88 14.55 -3.82
C LYS A 262 -13.36 14.47 -3.64
N LEU A 263 -12.71 15.61 -3.41
CA LEU A 263 -11.27 15.66 -3.13
C LEU A 263 -10.91 14.89 -1.86
N GLN A 264 -11.71 15.01 -0.80
CA GLN A 264 -11.53 14.25 0.43
C GLN A 264 -11.63 12.74 0.19
N ALA A 265 -12.68 12.30 -0.52
CA ALA A 265 -12.87 10.88 -0.82
C ALA A 265 -11.73 10.30 -1.69
N ASP A 266 -11.26 11.05 -2.70
CA ASP A 266 -10.10 10.64 -3.51
C ASP A 266 -8.82 10.56 -2.66
N HIS A 267 -8.62 11.52 -1.74
CA HIS A 267 -7.48 11.51 -0.82
C HIS A 267 -7.51 10.29 0.10
N GLU A 268 -8.66 9.97 0.72
CA GLU A 268 -8.81 8.81 1.60
C GLU A 268 -8.46 7.49 0.88
N ILE A 269 -8.87 7.35 -0.39
CA ILE A 269 -8.51 6.19 -1.22
C ILE A 269 -6.98 6.11 -1.45
N ARG A 270 -6.32 7.25 -1.73
CA ARG A 270 -4.86 7.29 -1.90
C ARG A 270 -4.12 6.98 -0.61
N VAL A 271 -4.60 7.48 0.53
CA VAL A 271 -4.03 7.19 1.86
C VAL A 271 -4.13 5.70 2.18
N ASP A 272 -5.30 5.09 1.94
CA ASP A 272 -5.46 3.65 2.16
C ASP A 272 -4.56 2.83 1.22
N THR A 273 -4.45 3.25 -0.05
CA THR A 273 -3.52 2.66 -1.02
C THR A 273 -2.07 2.71 -0.51
N LEU A 274 -1.60 3.88 -0.03
CA LEU A 274 -0.24 4.02 0.51
C LEU A 274 -0.03 3.19 1.78
N ARG A 275 -1.05 3.03 2.63
CA ARG A 275 -1.01 2.13 3.79
C ARG A 275 -0.86 0.67 3.36
N GLN A 276 -1.56 0.24 2.31
CA GLN A 276 -1.41 -1.08 1.73
C GLN A 276 -0.01 -1.27 1.12
N VAL A 277 0.53 -0.25 0.42
CA VAL A 277 1.92 -0.28 -0.07
C VAL A 277 2.92 -0.43 1.07
N LYS A 278 2.71 0.26 2.19
CA LYS A 278 3.57 0.13 3.38
C LYS A 278 3.54 -1.26 4.00
N SER A 279 2.41 -1.96 3.96
CA SER A 279 2.32 -3.33 4.50
C SER A 279 3.13 -4.34 3.67
N ILE A 280 3.28 -4.09 2.35
CA ILE A 280 4.12 -4.90 1.45
C ILE A 280 5.58 -4.91 1.93
N GLU A 281 6.10 -3.78 2.42
CA GLU A 281 7.47 -3.68 2.90
C GLU A 281 7.72 -4.61 4.10
N GLY A 282 6.79 -4.67 5.06
CA GLY A 282 6.87 -5.61 6.18
C GLY A 282 6.89 -7.07 5.71
N LEU A 283 6.00 -7.43 4.77
CA LEU A 283 5.95 -8.77 4.19
C LEU A 283 7.25 -9.13 3.44
N LYS A 284 7.85 -8.15 2.75
CA LYS A 284 9.12 -8.30 2.03
C LYS A 284 10.27 -8.58 3.00
N VAL A 285 10.36 -7.83 4.10
CA VAL A 285 11.39 -8.01 5.13
C VAL A 285 11.32 -9.41 5.74
N ASP A 286 10.12 -9.86 6.13
CA ASP A 286 9.92 -11.20 6.68
C ASP A 286 10.31 -12.30 5.66
N TYR A 287 9.96 -12.11 4.38
CA TYR A 287 10.35 -13.03 3.31
C TYR A 287 11.88 -13.10 3.16
N LEU A 288 12.53 -11.95 3.09
CA LEU A 288 13.98 -11.84 2.94
C LEU A 288 14.72 -12.46 4.12
N TYR A 289 14.20 -12.31 5.34
CA TYR A 289 14.77 -12.91 6.54
C TYR A 289 14.81 -14.45 6.46
N GLU A 290 13.70 -15.07 6.05
CA GLU A 290 13.64 -16.53 5.89
C GLU A 290 14.47 -17.01 4.69
N ALA A 291 14.46 -16.26 3.57
CA ALA A 291 15.28 -16.58 2.41
C ALA A 291 16.80 -16.47 2.68
N ASN A 292 17.21 -15.49 3.49
CA ASN A 292 18.59 -15.39 3.96
C ASN A 292 18.96 -16.52 4.93
N THR A 293 18.01 -17.00 5.74
CA THR A 293 18.22 -18.19 6.59
C THR A 293 18.49 -19.43 5.72
N PHE A 294 17.72 -19.62 4.65
CA PHE A 294 17.97 -20.66 3.64
C PHE A 294 19.38 -20.56 3.03
N LEU A 295 19.75 -19.37 2.54
CA LEU A 295 21.06 -19.13 1.94
C LEU A 295 22.20 -19.40 2.93
N ARG A 296 22.05 -18.98 4.18
CA ARG A 296 23.02 -19.23 5.25
C ARG A 296 23.21 -20.72 5.51
N ASN A 297 22.14 -21.52 5.50
CA ASN A 297 22.25 -22.96 5.69
C ASN A 297 23.04 -23.63 4.55
N ILE A 298 22.83 -23.21 3.30
CA ILE A 298 23.62 -23.68 2.14
C ILE A 298 25.08 -23.24 2.27
N ASN A 299 25.34 -21.97 2.60
CA ASN A 299 26.70 -21.45 2.74
C ASN A 299 27.48 -22.12 3.88
N ASN A 300 26.83 -22.39 5.01
CA ASN A 300 27.43 -23.12 6.12
C ASN A 300 27.90 -24.50 5.68
N TYR A 301 27.07 -25.23 4.95
CA TYR A 301 27.48 -26.52 4.36
C TYR A 301 28.62 -26.32 3.35
N ALA A 302 28.48 -25.38 2.41
CA ALA A 302 29.46 -25.11 1.36
C ALA A 302 30.85 -24.69 1.89
N SER A 303 30.91 -24.16 3.12
CA SER A 303 32.15 -23.78 3.81
C SER A 303 32.97 -24.98 4.33
N LEU A 304 32.34 -26.16 4.43
CA LEU A 304 33.00 -27.40 4.87
C LEU A 304 33.80 -28.10 3.75
N PHE A 305 33.83 -27.52 2.56
CA PHE A 305 34.47 -28.08 1.36
C PHE A 305 35.80 -27.40 1.03
N ASP A 306 36.48 -27.89 -0.01
CA ASP A 306 37.93 -27.72 -0.29
C ASP A 306 38.79 -28.73 0.49
N LEU A 307 38.30 -29.97 0.52
CA LEU A 307 38.98 -31.08 1.17
C LEU A 307 40.28 -31.41 0.47
N ALA A 308 41.37 -31.43 1.24
CA ALA A 308 42.65 -31.88 0.75
C ALA A 308 42.62 -33.41 0.51
N PRO A 309 43.43 -33.95 -0.43
CA PRO A 309 43.50 -35.40 -0.68
C PRO A 309 43.81 -36.24 0.58
N GLN A 310 44.54 -35.66 1.53
CA GLN A 310 44.88 -36.26 2.82
C GLN A 310 43.75 -36.24 3.87
N THR A 311 42.54 -35.80 3.52
CA THR A 311 41.36 -35.82 4.42
C THR A 311 41.13 -37.23 4.99
N THR A 312 40.82 -37.30 6.28
CA THR A 312 40.55 -38.56 7.00
C THR A 312 39.10 -39.03 6.77
N ILE A 313 38.83 -40.31 7.01
CA ILE A 313 37.47 -40.87 6.90
C ILE A 313 36.53 -40.22 7.91
N ASP A 314 37.01 -39.91 9.12
CA ASP A 314 36.20 -39.24 10.14
C ASP A 314 35.74 -37.85 9.68
N ASN A 315 36.61 -37.10 9.00
CA ASN A 315 36.24 -35.81 8.42
C ASN A 315 35.22 -35.98 7.27
N LEU A 316 35.33 -37.03 6.45
CA LEU A 316 34.32 -37.34 5.42
C LEU A 316 32.95 -37.69 6.03
N LYS A 317 32.94 -38.34 7.19
CA LYS A 317 31.72 -38.63 7.94
C LYS A 317 31.05 -37.34 8.44
N VAL A 318 31.81 -36.41 9.02
CA VAL A 318 31.29 -35.09 9.47
C VAL A 318 30.61 -34.33 8.32
N ILE A 319 31.19 -34.37 7.13
CA ILE A 319 30.63 -33.70 5.94
C ILE A 319 29.35 -34.38 5.47
N THR A 320 29.30 -35.71 5.57
CA THR A 320 28.09 -36.48 5.28
C THR A 320 26.98 -36.15 6.27
N ASP A 321 27.28 -36.05 7.56
CA ASP A 321 26.32 -35.66 8.59
C ASP A 321 25.77 -34.25 8.33
N ALA A 322 26.63 -33.31 7.92
CA ALA A 322 26.23 -31.97 7.50
C ALA A 322 25.36 -31.98 6.24
N ALA A 323 25.63 -32.87 5.28
CA ALA A 323 24.83 -33.04 4.06
C ALA A 323 23.42 -33.55 4.39
N VAL A 324 23.32 -34.52 5.32
CA VAL A 324 22.04 -35.04 5.83
C VAL A 324 21.27 -33.94 6.56
N SER A 325 21.94 -33.14 7.39
CA SER A 325 21.32 -31.99 8.06
C SER A 325 20.75 -30.99 7.05
N LEU A 326 21.54 -30.57 6.05
CA LEU A 326 21.08 -29.67 5.00
C LEU A 326 19.92 -30.29 4.21
N SER A 327 19.99 -31.58 3.86
CA SER A 327 18.90 -32.27 3.16
C SER A 327 17.58 -32.21 3.94
N LYS A 328 17.61 -32.40 5.25
CA LYS A 328 16.42 -32.27 6.11
C LYS A 328 15.86 -30.86 6.15
N THR A 329 16.72 -29.84 6.05
CA THR A 329 16.25 -28.44 5.96
C THR A 329 15.65 -28.12 4.60
N LEU A 330 16.10 -28.77 3.51
CA LEU A 330 15.63 -28.51 2.16
C LEU A 330 14.35 -29.29 1.83
N GLU A 331 14.20 -30.51 2.32
CA GLU A 331 13.07 -31.40 2.02
C GLU A 331 11.67 -30.76 2.19
N PRO A 332 11.40 -29.97 3.25
CA PRO A 332 10.10 -29.33 3.45
C PRO A 332 9.73 -28.31 2.37
N ILE A 333 10.67 -27.78 1.60
CA ILE A 333 10.35 -26.86 0.51
C ILE A 333 9.52 -27.54 -0.58
N ALA A 334 9.78 -28.82 -0.82
CA ALA A 334 9.06 -29.61 -1.82
C ALA A 334 7.62 -29.85 -1.38
N SER A 335 7.36 -30.07 -0.09
CA SER A 335 5.99 -30.21 0.42
C SER A 335 5.27 -28.86 0.54
N ALA A 336 5.97 -27.82 1.02
CA ALA A 336 5.39 -26.50 1.22
C ALA A 336 5.01 -25.83 -0.11
N TRP A 337 5.79 -26.00 -1.18
CA TRP A 337 5.65 -25.21 -2.42
C TRP A 337 5.15 -26.00 -3.64
N ARG A 338 4.93 -27.32 -3.56
CA ARG A 338 4.33 -28.15 -4.66
C ARG A 338 2.86 -27.85 -5.00
N THR A 339 2.25 -26.82 -4.42
CA THR A 339 0.82 -26.44 -4.58
C THR A 339 0.66 -24.95 -4.77
#